data_AF-B0BHI6-F1
#
_entry.id   AF-B0BHI6-F1
#
_cell.length_a   1.000
_cell.length_b   1.000
_cell.length_c   1.000
_cell.angle_alpha   90.00
_cell.angle_beta   90.00
_cell.angle_gamma   90.00
#
_symmetry.space_group_name_H-M   'P 1'
#
loop_
_entity.id
_entity.type
_entity.pdbx_description
1 polymer ?
#
loop_
_entity_poly.entity_id
_entity_poly.type
_entity_poly.pdbx_seq_one_letter_code
_entity_poly.pdbx_strand_id
1 'polypeptide(L)'
;MLGAFRQKVQTQSFQAVLLSGHKGNAAEVPFDPGTCWSLTAQPLWPGRRGFPVHASLNGRPFDTAIRFRFSQISGCFVPNRNIGSQSGFR
;
A
#
# COMPACT_ATOMS: atom_id res chain seq x y z
N MET A 1 -8.27 -35.46 -9.92
CA MET A 1 -8.57 -34.11 -10.47
C MET A 1 -8.06 -33.06 -9.49
N LEU A 2 -6.88 -32.49 -9.72
CA LEU A 2 -6.41 -31.34 -8.94
C LEU A 2 -6.88 -30.08 -9.66
N GLY A 3 -8.00 -29.53 -9.19
CA GLY A 3 -8.53 -28.25 -9.68
C GLY A 3 -7.58 -27.14 -9.26
N ALA A 4 -7.09 -26.36 -10.24
CA ALA A 4 -6.33 -25.15 -9.96
C ALA A 4 -7.25 -24.15 -9.25
N PHE A 5 -7.04 -23.96 -7.95
CA PHE A 5 -7.65 -22.85 -7.21
C PHE A 5 -7.08 -21.55 -7.80
N ARG A 6 -7.88 -20.86 -8.64
CA ARG A 6 -7.60 -19.48 -9.00
C ARG A 6 -7.71 -18.64 -7.73
N GLN A 7 -6.57 -18.24 -7.16
CA GLN A 7 -6.56 -17.20 -6.15
C GLN A 7 -7.17 -15.94 -6.77
N LYS A 8 -8.35 -15.56 -6.29
CA LYS A 8 -9.01 -14.32 -6.69
C LYS A 8 -8.15 -13.17 -6.16
N VAL A 9 -7.55 -12.39 -7.05
CA VAL A 9 -6.76 -11.22 -6.69
C VAL A 9 -7.70 -10.20 -6.05
N GLN A 10 -7.53 -9.95 -4.75
CA GLN A 10 -8.29 -8.92 -4.04
C GLN A 10 -7.70 -7.56 -4.37
N THR A 11 -8.51 -6.68 -4.96
CA THR A 11 -8.10 -5.32 -5.36
C THR A 11 -9.06 -4.30 -4.76
N GLN A 12 -8.52 -3.22 -4.21
CA GLN A 12 -9.30 -2.10 -3.67
C GLN A 12 -8.75 -0.78 -4.23
N SER A 13 -9.62 0.11 -4.67
CA SER A 13 -9.29 1.48 -5.07
C SER A 13 -9.82 2.49 -4.06
N PHE A 14 -9.09 3.59 -3.90
CA PHE A 14 -9.48 4.70 -3.03
C PHE A 14 -8.75 5.97 -3.45
N GLN A 15 -9.23 7.12 -2.98
CA GLN A 15 -8.54 8.41 -3.08
C GLN A 15 -7.89 8.72 -1.73
N ALA A 16 -6.66 9.25 -1.77
CA ALA A 16 -5.94 9.66 -0.57
C ALA A 16 -5.00 10.82 -0.89
N VAL A 17 -4.71 11.62 0.14
CA VAL A 17 -3.68 12.66 0.06
C VAL A 17 -2.32 11.99 0.15
N LEU A 18 -1.41 12.40 -0.74
CA LEU A 18 -0.02 11.98 -0.67
C LEU A 18 0.71 12.78 0.43
N LEU A 19 1.09 12.09 1.49
CA LEU A 19 1.84 12.66 2.60
C LEU A 19 3.33 12.57 2.31
N SER A 20 4.00 13.71 2.28
CA SER A 20 5.46 13.77 2.16
C SER A 20 6.12 13.83 3.54
N GLY A 21 7.26 13.17 3.69
CA GLY A 21 8.04 13.22 4.92
C GLY A 21 9.47 12.73 4.75
N HIS A 22 10.25 12.81 5.83
CA HIS A 22 11.68 12.46 5.84
C HIS A 22 11.97 11.02 5.38
N LYS A 23 10.98 10.11 5.44
CA LYS A 23 11.10 8.71 5.01
C LYS A 23 10.48 8.44 3.64
N GLY A 24 10.28 9.50 2.85
CA GLY A 24 9.64 9.48 1.53
C GLY A 24 8.11 9.64 1.60
N ASN A 25 7.47 9.51 0.45
CA ASN A 25 6.05 9.75 0.29
C ASN A 25 5.20 8.54 0.68
N ALA A 26 4.02 8.78 1.25
CA ALA A 26 3.09 7.74 1.65
C ALA A 26 1.64 8.18 1.47
N ALA A 27 0.74 7.24 1.24
CA ALA A 27 -0.69 7.46 1.28
C ALA A 27 -1.30 6.67 2.44
N GLU A 28 -2.32 7.24 3.07
CA GLU A 28 -3.11 6.57 4.09
C GLU A 28 -4.14 5.63 3.44
N VAL A 29 -4.19 4.40 3.93
CA VAL A 29 -5.09 3.34 3.47
C VAL A 29 -6.33 3.37 4.38
N PRO A 30 -7.51 3.73 3.85
CA PRO A 30 -8.71 3.99 4.66
C PRO A 30 -9.48 2.71 5.05
N PHE A 31 -8.80 1.57 5.08
CA PHE A 31 -9.38 0.27 5.43
C PHE A 31 -8.32 -0.64 6.05
N ASP A 32 -8.75 -1.69 6.75
CA ASP A 32 -7.86 -2.73 7.28
C ASP A 32 -7.68 -3.85 6.23
N PRO A 33 -6.48 -4.02 5.66
CA PRO A 33 -6.19 -5.11 4.72
C PRO A 33 -6.41 -6.51 5.32
N GLY A 34 -6.19 -6.65 6.64
CA GLY A 34 -6.34 -7.93 7.32
C GLY A 34 -7.79 -8.40 7.33
N THR A 35 -8.72 -7.49 7.60
CA THR A 35 -10.16 -7.77 7.55
C THR A 35 -10.68 -7.81 6.11
N CYS A 36 -10.33 -6.85 5.26
CA CYS A 36 -10.88 -6.74 3.91
C CYS A 36 -10.43 -7.86 2.98
N TRP A 37 -9.20 -8.34 3.13
CA TRP A 37 -8.61 -9.35 2.25
C TRP A 37 -8.39 -10.71 2.96
N SER A 38 -8.77 -10.82 4.23
CA SER A 38 -8.51 -12.00 5.06
C SER A 38 -7.04 -12.40 5.08
N LEU A 39 -6.14 -11.41 5.12
CA LEU A 39 -4.69 -11.62 5.09
C LEU A 39 -4.07 -11.43 6.47
N THR A 40 -2.94 -12.12 6.70
CA THR A 40 -2.11 -11.88 7.87
C THR A 40 -0.88 -11.05 7.49
N ALA A 41 -0.57 -10.03 8.30
CA ALA A 41 0.60 -9.20 8.10
C ALA A 41 1.90 -10.01 8.15
N GLN A 42 2.72 -9.85 7.12
CA GLN A 42 4.00 -10.52 6.94
C GLN A 42 5.17 -9.68 7.46
N PRO A 43 6.28 -10.30 7.90
CA PRO A 43 7.52 -9.58 8.17
C PRO A 43 8.01 -8.85 6.91
N LEU A 44 8.39 -7.57 7.04
CA LEU A 44 8.94 -6.77 5.93
C LEU A 44 10.46 -6.56 6.09
N TRP A 45 10.88 -6.28 7.32
CA TRP A 45 12.27 -6.08 7.75
C TRP A 45 12.33 -6.27 9.28
N PRO A 46 13.53 -6.41 9.89
CA PRO A 46 13.66 -6.65 11.31
C PRO A 46 12.80 -5.69 12.15
N GLY A 47 11.91 -6.26 12.96
CA GLY A 47 11.03 -5.51 13.86
C GLY A 47 9.82 -4.82 13.23
N ARG A 48 9.51 -4.99 11.93
CA ARG A 48 8.22 -4.51 11.37
C ARG A 48 7.50 -5.52 10.50
N ARG A 49 6.17 -5.44 10.56
CA ARG A 49 5.22 -6.24 9.79
C ARG A 49 4.31 -5.35 8.95
N GLY A 50 3.74 -5.91 7.90
CA GLY A 50 2.76 -5.24 7.04
C GLY A 50 2.25 -6.17 5.95
N PHE A 51 1.57 -5.60 4.95
CA PHE A 51 1.00 -6.34 3.83
C PHE A 51 1.74 -5.96 2.56
N PRO A 52 2.60 -6.84 2.01
CA PRO A 52 3.19 -6.60 0.69
C PRO A 52 2.07 -6.57 -0.36
N VAL A 53 2.11 -5.58 -1.25
CA VAL A 53 1.08 -5.34 -2.26
C VAL A 53 1.70 -4.89 -3.57
N HIS A 54 1.03 -5.23 -4.67
CA HIS A 54 1.23 -4.59 -5.96
C HIS A 54 0.20 -3.46 -6.08
N ALA A 55 0.65 -2.22 -5.97
CA ALA A 55 -0.20 -1.03 -5.98
C ALA A 55 -0.12 -0.31 -7.33
N SER A 56 -1.05 0.60 -7.56
CA SER A 56 -0.92 1.58 -8.64
C SER A 56 -1.33 2.96 -8.15
N LEU A 57 -0.66 3.99 -8.66
CA LEU A 57 -1.00 5.40 -8.42
C LEU A 57 -1.17 6.07 -9.77
N ASN A 58 -2.35 6.64 -10.02
CA ASN A 58 -2.66 7.30 -11.30
C ASN A 58 -2.29 6.44 -12.53
N GLY A 59 -2.57 5.14 -12.47
CA GLY A 59 -2.27 4.18 -13.55
C GLY A 59 -0.81 3.70 -13.63
N ARG A 60 0.09 4.17 -12.74
CA ARG A 60 1.49 3.70 -12.69
C ARG A 60 1.64 2.61 -11.64
N PRO A 61 1.91 1.34 -12.03
CA PRO A 61 2.03 0.23 -11.09
C PRO A 61 3.38 0.25 -10.34
N PHE A 62 3.39 -0.28 -9.11
CA PHE A 62 4.60 -0.47 -8.31
C PHE A 62 4.39 -1.43 -7.14
N ASP A 63 5.47 -2.12 -6.78
CA ASP A 63 5.51 -2.94 -5.58
C ASP A 63 5.79 -2.10 -4.33
N THR A 64 5.05 -2.38 -3.26
CA THR A 64 5.18 -1.70 -1.99
C THR A 64 4.63 -2.55 -0.85
N ALA A 65 4.56 -1.98 0.35
CA ALA A 65 3.88 -2.60 1.48
C ALA A 65 3.01 -1.59 2.24
N ILE A 66 1.85 -2.07 2.68
CA ILE A 66 0.99 -1.38 3.63
C ILE A 66 1.50 -1.69 5.04
N ARG A 67 1.77 -0.66 5.84
CA ARG A 67 2.36 -0.78 7.19
C ARG A 67 1.40 -0.22 8.23
N PHE A 68 1.40 -0.83 9.42
CA PHE A 68 0.74 -0.25 10.57
C PHE A 68 1.45 1.06 10.98
N ARG A 69 0.67 2.11 11.25
CA ARG A 69 1.14 3.32 11.94
C ARG A 69 0.43 3.44 13.30
N PHE A 70 0.94 4.35 14.13
CA PHE A 70 0.47 4.54 15.52
C PHE A 70 -0.93 5.15 15.63
N SER A 71 -1.42 5.79 14.58
CA SER A 71 -2.85 6.08 14.39
C SER A 71 -3.45 4.90 13.63
N GLN A 72 -4.72 4.55 13.84
CA GLN A 72 -5.49 3.44 13.26
C GLN A 72 -5.43 3.28 11.72
N ILE A 73 -4.66 4.11 11.05
CA ILE A 73 -4.53 4.27 9.62
C ILE A 73 -3.27 3.55 9.13
N SER A 74 -3.46 2.57 8.26
CA SER A 74 -2.35 1.87 7.63
C SER A 74 -1.73 2.74 6.54
N GLY A 75 -0.40 2.81 6.43
CA GLY A 75 0.29 3.64 5.44
C GLY A 75 0.89 2.82 4.30
N CYS A 76 0.57 3.18 3.06
CA CYS A 76 1.18 2.67 1.83
C CYS A 76 2.37 3.57 1.43
N PHE A 77 3.56 3.00 1.23
CA PHE A 77 4.71 3.78 0.73
C PHE A 77 4.62 3.98 -0.78
N VAL A 78 4.87 5.20 -1.25
CA VAL A 78 4.79 5.57 -2.67
C VAL A 78 6.18 5.98 -3.16
N PRO A 79 6.78 5.23 -4.12
CA PRO A 79 8.06 5.60 -4.72
C PRO A 79 7.97 6.94 -5.47
N ASN A 80 8.96 7.81 -5.29
CA ASN A 80 8.99 9.15 -5.91
C ASN A 80 8.84 9.14 -7.44
N ARG A 81 9.36 8.10 -8.12
CA ARG A 81 9.24 7.93 -9.58
C ARG A 81 7.79 7.85 -10.09
N ASN A 82 6.85 7.52 -9.21
CA ASN A 82 5.43 7.37 -9.56
C ASN A 82 4.61 8.63 -9.29
N ILE A 83 5.22 9.65 -8.67
CA ILE A 83 4.62 10.95 -8.46
C ILE A 83 4.93 11.76 -9.71
N GLY A 84 4.08 11.67 -10.74
CA GLY A 84 4.25 12.49 -11.92
C GLY A 84 4.32 13.96 -11.51
N SER A 85 5.45 14.64 -11.74
CA SER A 85 5.69 16.09 -11.57
C SER A 85 4.66 16.85 -10.72
N GLN A 86 4.47 16.47 -9.45
CA GLN A 86 3.71 17.25 -8.47
C GLN A 86 4.66 18.03 -7.55
N SER A 87 5.82 18.44 -8.10
CA SER A 87 6.59 19.55 -7.53
C SER A 87 5.88 20.86 -7.87
N GLY A 88 4.73 21.06 -7.23
CA GLY A 88 3.95 22.28 -7.29
C GLY A 88 3.62 22.71 -5.87
N PHE A 89 4.66 23.02 -5.09
CA PHE A 89 4.51 23.97 -3.99
C PHE A 89 4.16 25.33 -4.64
N ARG A 90 2.93 25.80 -4.41
CA ARG A 90 2.64 27.22 -4.35
C ARG A 90 2.11 27.52 -2.97
#